data_AF-A0A1J5RX74-F1
#
_entry.id   AF-A0A1J5RX74-F1
#
_cell.length_a   1.000
_cell.length_b   1.000
_cell.length_c   1.000
_cell.angle_alpha   90.00
_cell.angle_beta   90.00
_cell.angle_gamma   90.00
#
_symmetry.space_group_name_H-M   'P 1'
#
loop_
_entity.id
_entity.type
_entity.pdbx_description
1 polymer ?
#
loop_
_entity_poly.entity_id
_entity_poly.type
_entity_poly.pdbx_seq_one_letter_code
_entity_poly.pdbx_strand_id
1 'polypeptide(L)'
;MVGGSQGADGAEDQDRVKRLRACALLVCCWACALPAQGAGPAARSLGVQLALLAADAGVLADAATPPGRRAALAERIRSSLGSLGMTARDAAQAAGRVDGTWAAGLRALFAAGKRKAFSAAARRLAAAHPADTSYFEPLEVTPLRLDAGRSIYRRHCRGCHLAPGAGDWAPDLFAMARTEPRREFIIRLLGGIYGDRTTGHANPFSDEDLASLAVYFVAGDPGAAAR
;
A
#
# COMPACT_ATOMS: atom_id res chain seq x y z
N MET A 1 70.48 32.43 46.52
CA MET A 1 70.21 32.45 45.06
C MET A 1 69.24 31.32 44.76
N VAL A 2 68.09 31.68 44.17
CA VAL A 2 67.18 30.89 43.30
C VAL A 2 66.66 29.56 43.86
N GLY A 3 65.37 29.26 43.98
CA GLY A 3 64.17 29.82 43.35
C GLY A 3 63.24 28.64 43.06
N GLY A 4 62.04 28.64 43.63
CA GLY A 4 61.02 27.60 43.41
C GLY A 4 60.18 27.87 42.16
N SER A 5 59.58 26.81 41.61
CA SER A 5 58.56 26.89 40.56
C SER A 5 57.41 25.93 40.87
N GLN A 6 56.30 26.49 41.33
CA GLN A 6 54.96 25.88 41.31
C GLN A 6 54.08 26.72 40.38
N GLY A 7 53.26 26.03 39.58
CA GLY A 7 52.02 26.59 39.04
C GLY A 7 51.95 26.64 37.51
N ALA A 8 51.16 25.74 36.91
CA ALA A 8 50.33 25.98 35.73
C ALA A 8 49.53 24.72 35.37
N ASP A 9 48.44 24.42 36.10
CA ASP A 9 47.53 23.30 35.79
C ASP A 9 46.05 23.72 35.88
N GLY A 10 45.72 24.97 35.49
CA GLY A 10 44.41 25.56 35.75
C GLY A 10 43.73 26.29 34.59
N ALA A 11 44.27 26.23 33.37
CA ALA A 11 43.78 27.07 32.25
C ALA A 11 43.11 26.31 31.10
N GLU A 12 43.19 24.97 31.03
CA GLU A 12 42.80 24.23 29.82
C GLU A 12 41.34 23.72 29.81
N ASP A 13 40.61 23.81 30.93
CA ASP A 13 39.28 23.18 31.08
C ASP A 13 38.08 24.14 30.90
N GLN A 14 38.31 25.46 30.90
CA GLN A 14 37.20 26.44 30.78
C GLN A 14 36.77 26.77 29.34
N ASP A 15 37.56 26.40 28.33
CA ASP A 15 37.33 26.80 26.93
C ASP A 15 36.49 25.79 26.12
N ARG A 16 36.27 24.58 26.65
CA ARG A 16 35.45 23.54 26.01
C ARG A 16 33.94 23.71 26.25
N VAL A 17 33.53 24.39 27.32
CA VAL A 17 32.10 24.50 27.70
C VAL A 17 31.38 25.64 26.96
N LYS A 18 32.10 26.61 26.39
CA LYS A 18 31.51 27.79 25.71
C LYS A 18 31.22 27.61 24.21
N ARG A 19 31.63 26.51 23.59
CA ARG A 19 31.44 26.26 22.13
C ARG A 19 30.15 25.51 21.77
N LEU A 20 29.21 25.33 22.71
CA LEU A 20 27.98 24.54 22.52
C LEU A 20 26.70 25.37 22.25
N ARG A 21 26.79 26.68 22.01
CA ARG A 21 25.59 27.52 21.79
C ARG A 21 25.83 28.61 20.74
N ALA A 22 25.93 28.25 19.47
CA ALA A 22 25.71 29.20 18.38
C ALA A 22 25.41 28.47 17.06
N CYS A 23 24.45 29.02 16.32
CA CYS A 23 24.09 28.68 14.94
C CYS A 23 23.24 27.42 14.74
N ALA A 24 22.10 27.42 15.45
CA ALA A 24 20.84 27.06 14.82
C ALA A 24 20.56 28.05 13.67
N LEU A 25 20.45 27.55 12.43
CA LEU A 25 19.67 28.08 11.29
C LEU A 25 20.13 27.35 10.02
N LEU A 26 19.76 26.07 9.89
CA LEU A 26 19.87 25.33 8.64
C LEU A 26 18.49 25.32 7.98
N VAL A 27 18.27 26.38 7.20
CA VAL A 27 17.52 26.42 5.94
C VAL A 27 16.29 25.51 5.88
N CYS A 28 15.14 26.06 6.31
CA CYS A 28 13.81 25.61 5.93
C CYS A 28 13.55 25.97 4.45
N CYS A 29 14.16 25.24 3.53
CA CYS A 29 13.78 25.25 2.12
C CYS A 29 13.89 23.81 1.64
N TRP A 30 12.75 23.25 1.23
CA TRP A 30 12.54 22.20 0.22
C TRP A 30 11.33 21.36 0.60
N ALA A 31 10.14 21.84 0.19
CA ALA A 31 9.16 21.06 -0.55
C ALA A 31 7.94 21.96 -0.77
N CYS A 32 8.00 22.82 -1.80
CA CYS A 32 6.76 23.13 -2.50
C CYS A 32 6.30 21.80 -3.10
N ALA A 33 5.35 21.14 -2.43
CA ALA A 33 4.62 20.04 -3.01
C ALA A 33 3.88 20.61 -4.22
N LEU A 34 4.48 20.49 -5.39
CA LEU A 34 3.76 20.68 -6.64
C LEU A 34 2.50 19.81 -6.56
N PRO A 35 1.33 20.33 -6.98
CA PRO A 35 0.14 19.52 -7.02
C PRO A 35 0.46 18.30 -7.88
N ALA A 36 0.21 17.11 -7.34
CA ALA A 36 0.35 15.86 -8.06
C ALA A 36 -0.57 15.94 -9.28
N GLN A 37 -0.02 16.38 -10.42
CA GLN A 37 -0.59 16.05 -11.72
C GLN A 37 -0.70 14.53 -11.72
N GLY A 38 -1.95 14.07 -11.89
CA GLY A 38 -2.44 12.74 -11.54
C GLY A 38 -1.37 11.70 -11.73
N ALA A 39 -1.04 10.99 -10.65
CA ALA A 39 0.00 9.99 -10.65
C ALA A 39 -0.23 9.07 -11.86
N GLY A 40 0.71 9.07 -12.82
CA GLY A 40 0.56 8.30 -14.05
C GLY A 40 0.28 6.82 -13.75
N PRO A 41 -0.18 6.02 -14.72
CA PRO A 41 -0.64 4.65 -14.48
C PRO A 41 0.29 3.81 -13.59
N ALA A 42 1.61 3.90 -13.81
CA ALA A 42 2.61 3.20 -12.99
C ALA A 42 2.63 3.65 -11.52
N ALA A 43 2.54 4.96 -11.25
CA ALA A 43 2.51 5.49 -9.89
C ALA A 43 1.20 5.14 -9.18
N ARG A 44 0.08 5.12 -9.91
CA ARG A 44 -1.21 4.62 -9.40
C ARG A 44 -1.13 3.15 -9.01
N SER A 45 -0.61 2.29 -9.90
CA SER A 45 -0.41 0.86 -9.62
C SER A 45 0.49 0.63 -8.42
N LEU A 46 1.59 1.39 -8.29
CA LEU A 46 2.48 1.32 -7.14
C LEU A 46 1.75 1.65 -5.84
N GLY A 47 0.99 2.75 -5.80
CA GLY A 47 0.25 3.18 -4.62
C GLY A 47 -0.78 2.13 -4.18
N VAL A 48 -1.53 1.57 -5.13
CA VAL A 48 -2.49 0.47 -4.88
C VAL A 48 -1.78 -0.76 -4.31
N GLN A 49 -0.68 -1.21 -4.94
CA GLN A 49 0.06 -2.39 -4.51
C GLN A 49 0.64 -2.22 -3.10
N LEU A 50 1.19 -1.05 -2.78
CA LEU A 50 1.71 -0.74 -1.46
C LEU A 50 0.61 -0.65 -0.39
N ALA A 51 -0.55 -0.10 -0.74
CA ALA A 51 -1.69 -0.05 0.18
C ALA A 51 -2.21 -1.45 0.51
N LEU A 52 -2.34 -2.34 -0.49
CA LEU A 52 -2.69 -3.75 -0.27
C LEU A 52 -1.65 -4.47 0.59
N LEU A 53 -0.38 -4.29 0.28
CA LEU A 53 0.72 -4.89 1.04
C LEU A 53 0.71 -4.43 2.50
N ALA A 54 0.46 -3.15 2.75
CA ALA A 54 0.39 -2.58 4.11
C ALA A 54 -0.80 -3.14 4.90
N ALA A 55 -1.99 -3.25 4.29
CA ALA A 55 -3.17 -3.85 4.90
C ALA A 55 -2.90 -5.32 5.27
N ASP A 56 -2.36 -6.10 4.35
CA ASP A 56 -2.06 -7.51 4.56
C ASP A 56 -0.98 -7.72 5.63
N ALA A 57 0.06 -6.88 5.62
CA ALA A 57 1.11 -6.90 6.62
C ALA A 57 0.56 -6.56 8.02
N GLY A 58 -0.43 -5.67 8.11
CA GLY A 58 -1.14 -5.37 9.36
C GLY A 58 -1.83 -6.60 9.94
N VAL A 59 -2.64 -7.28 9.12
CA VAL A 59 -3.31 -8.53 9.54
C VAL A 59 -2.31 -9.64 9.85
N LEU A 60 -1.24 -9.77 9.06
CA LEU A 60 -0.20 -10.77 9.31
C LEU A 60 0.54 -10.51 10.64
N ALA A 61 0.74 -9.24 11.02
CA ALA A 61 1.42 -8.85 12.25
C ALA A 61 0.55 -9.00 13.51
N ASP A 62 -0.77 -9.08 13.36
CA ASP A 62 -1.69 -9.35 14.46
C ASP A 62 -1.48 -10.78 15.01
N ALA A 63 -1.38 -10.87 16.34
CA ALA A 63 -1.26 -12.14 17.06
C ALA A 63 -2.57 -12.95 17.02
N ALA A 64 -3.73 -12.26 16.95
CA ALA A 64 -5.04 -12.90 16.90
C ALA A 64 -5.35 -13.55 15.54
N THR A 65 -4.56 -13.26 14.49
CA THR A 65 -4.77 -13.85 13.16
C THR A 65 -4.61 -15.37 13.18
N PRO A 66 -5.65 -16.15 12.81
CA PRO A 66 -5.61 -17.61 12.82
C PRO A 66 -4.53 -18.19 11.90
N PRO A 67 -3.98 -19.38 12.21
CA PRO A 67 -2.88 -19.98 11.44
C PRO A 67 -3.16 -20.13 9.94
N GLY A 68 -4.33 -20.64 9.56
CA GLY A 68 -4.71 -20.81 8.14
C GLY A 68 -4.76 -19.48 7.39
N ARG A 69 -5.39 -18.46 7.98
CA ARG A 69 -5.41 -17.10 7.42
C ARG A 69 -4.01 -16.50 7.32
N ARG A 70 -3.15 -16.74 8.31
CA ARG A 70 -1.77 -16.28 8.32
C ARG A 70 -0.95 -16.89 7.18
N ALA A 71 -1.13 -18.19 6.90
CA ALA A 71 -0.48 -18.87 5.79
C ALA A 71 -0.94 -18.28 4.45
N ALA A 72 -2.24 -18.14 4.23
CA ALA A 72 -2.79 -17.53 3.01
C ALA A 72 -2.29 -16.09 2.79
N LEU A 73 -2.25 -15.27 3.85
CA LEU A 73 -1.68 -13.92 3.79
C LEU A 73 -0.19 -13.94 3.44
N ALA A 74 0.58 -14.87 3.99
CA ALA A 74 2.00 -14.99 3.69
C ALA A 74 2.25 -15.31 2.20
N GLU A 75 1.44 -16.20 1.61
CA GLU A 75 1.50 -16.51 0.17
C GLU A 75 1.17 -15.27 -0.67
N ARG A 76 0.09 -14.57 -0.35
CA ARG A 76 -0.32 -13.34 -1.06
C ARG A 76 0.73 -12.23 -0.96
N ILE A 77 1.31 -12.03 0.22
CA ILE A 77 2.40 -11.08 0.44
C ILE A 77 3.64 -11.49 -0.37
N ARG A 78 4.00 -12.79 -0.40
CA ARG A 78 5.15 -13.26 -1.17
C ARG A 78 4.96 -13.01 -2.67
N SER A 79 3.76 -13.28 -3.20
CA SER A 79 3.41 -12.97 -4.58
C SER A 79 3.54 -11.47 -4.88
N SER A 80 2.95 -10.62 -4.02
CA SER A 80 3.01 -9.16 -4.16
C SER A 80 4.46 -8.63 -4.14
N LEU A 81 5.29 -9.15 -3.23
CA LEU A 81 6.72 -8.82 -3.17
C LEU A 81 7.50 -9.28 -4.41
N GLY A 82 7.02 -10.29 -5.14
CA GLY A 82 7.63 -10.75 -6.38
C GLY A 82 7.62 -9.67 -7.47
N SER A 83 6.47 -9.04 -7.69
CA SER A 83 6.30 -8.00 -8.73
C SER A 83 6.63 -6.58 -8.26
N LEU A 84 6.60 -6.30 -6.95
CA LEU A 84 6.76 -4.94 -6.39
C LEU A 84 8.00 -4.18 -6.87
N GLY A 85 9.13 -4.86 -7.03
CA GLY A 85 10.36 -4.22 -7.50
C GLY A 85 10.28 -3.76 -8.96
N MET A 86 9.47 -4.42 -9.80
CA MET A 86 9.21 -3.99 -11.18
C MET A 86 8.30 -2.76 -11.16
N THR A 87 7.14 -2.86 -10.49
CA THR A 87 6.19 -1.74 -10.34
C THR A 87 6.86 -0.47 -9.79
N ALA A 88 7.75 -0.62 -8.81
CA ALA A 88 8.49 0.51 -8.23
C ALA A 88 9.42 1.19 -9.25
N ARG A 89 10.14 0.40 -10.05
CA ARG A 89 11.02 0.94 -11.10
C ARG A 89 10.23 1.62 -12.21
N ASP A 90 9.12 1.03 -12.65
CA ASP A 90 8.26 1.60 -13.69
C ASP A 90 7.71 2.97 -13.23
N ALA A 91 7.26 3.05 -11.98
CA ALA A 91 6.78 4.31 -11.39
C ALA A 91 7.91 5.34 -11.25
N ALA A 92 9.11 4.92 -10.85
CA ALA A 92 10.25 5.81 -10.72
C ALA A 92 10.69 6.34 -12.10
N GLN A 93 10.81 5.48 -13.10
CA GLN A 93 11.15 5.84 -14.48
C GLN A 93 10.13 6.83 -15.06
N ALA A 94 8.83 6.58 -14.89
CA ALA A 94 7.77 7.50 -15.30
C ALA A 94 7.87 8.87 -14.60
N ALA A 95 8.43 8.92 -13.39
CA ALA A 95 8.66 10.14 -12.63
C ALA A 95 10.06 10.77 -12.87
N GLY A 96 10.87 10.23 -13.79
CA GLY A 96 12.24 10.68 -14.03
C GLY A 96 13.20 10.42 -12.85
N ARG A 97 12.89 9.44 -12.00
CA ARG A 97 13.67 9.05 -10.82
C ARG A 97 14.23 7.63 -11.00
N VAL A 98 15.30 7.34 -10.26
CA VAL A 98 15.81 5.97 -10.09
C VAL A 98 15.62 5.61 -8.62
N ASP A 99 14.49 4.99 -8.27
CA ASP A 99 14.25 4.48 -6.92
C ASP A 99 13.35 3.24 -6.95
N GLY A 100 13.58 2.33 -6.01
CA GLY A 100 13.00 0.98 -5.94
C GLY A 100 13.85 0.02 -5.10
N THR A 101 14.97 0.49 -4.54
CA THR A 101 15.87 -0.30 -3.70
C THR A 101 15.20 -0.75 -2.39
N TRP A 102 14.21 0.00 -1.91
CA TRP A 102 13.40 -0.35 -0.74
C TRP A 102 12.65 -1.67 -0.87
N ALA A 103 12.34 -2.12 -2.09
CA ALA A 103 11.65 -3.39 -2.31
C ALA A 103 12.48 -4.59 -1.84
N ALA A 104 13.81 -4.53 -1.97
CA ALA A 104 14.71 -5.55 -1.43
C ALA A 104 14.69 -5.58 0.10
N GLY A 105 14.63 -4.40 0.75
CA GLY A 105 14.50 -4.29 2.20
C GLY A 105 13.21 -4.91 2.74
N LEU A 106 12.07 -4.69 2.07
CA LEU A 106 10.80 -5.33 2.42
C LEU A 106 10.87 -6.86 2.32
N ARG A 107 11.48 -7.38 1.23
CA ARG A 107 11.69 -8.83 1.06
C ARG A 107 12.54 -9.42 2.17
N ALA A 108 13.63 -8.74 2.54
CA ALA A 108 14.50 -9.20 3.62
C ALA A 108 13.77 -9.22 4.98
N LEU A 109 12.99 -8.19 5.29
CA LEU A 109 12.18 -8.15 6.53
C LEU A 109 11.15 -9.30 6.57
N PHE A 110 10.47 -9.55 5.45
CA PHE A 110 9.49 -10.62 5.34
C PHE A 110 10.12 -12.00 5.47
N ALA A 111 11.22 -12.26 4.74
CA ALA A 111 11.96 -13.52 4.77
C ALA A 111 12.53 -13.83 6.17
N ALA A 112 12.98 -12.80 6.89
CA ALA A 112 13.47 -12.94 8.27
C ALA A 112 12.36 -13.11 9.31
N GLY A 113 11.09 -13.19 8.92
CA GLY A 113 9.96 -13.34 9.84
C GLY A 113 9.69 -12.12 10.73
N LYS A 114 10.29 -10.95 10.42
CA LYS A 114 10.19 -9.72 11.23
C LYS A 114 8.87 -9.00 10.98
N ARG A 115 7.74 -9.65 11.29
CA ARG A 115 6.36 -9.22 10.93
C ARG A 115 6.03 -7.77 11.33
N LYS A 116 6.35 -7.37 12.57
CA LYS A 116 6.10 -6.00 13.06
C LYS A 116 6.90 -4.95 12.28
N ALA A 117 8.19 -5.21 12.06
CA ALA A 117 9.06 -4.31 11.29
C ALA A 117 8.64 -4.24 9.82
N PHE A 118 8.30 -5.39 9.21
CA PHE A 118 7.74 -5.47 7.87
C PHE A 118 6.46 -4.63 7.72
N SER A 119 5.50 -4.79 8.65
CA SER A 119 4.26 -4.01 8.67
C SER A 119 4.51 -2.50 8.82
N ALA A 120 5.42 -2.09 9.70
CA ALA A 120 5.78 -0.68 9.86
C ALA A 120 6.41 -0.10 8.57
N ALA A 121 7.32 -0.83 7.93
CA ALA A 121 7.95 -0.41 6.69
C ALA A 121 6.93 -0.31 5.53
N ALA A 122 6.05 -1.30 5.38
CA ALA A 122 5.01 -1.31 4.36
C ALA A 122 4.04 -0.12 4.53
N ARG A 123 3.61 0.17 5.78
CA ARG A 123 2.76 1.35 6.05
C ARG A 123 3.45 2.67 5.72
N ARG A 124 4.74 2.82 6.05
CA ARG A 124 5.49 4.04 5.72
C ARG A 124 5.57 4.25 4.21
N LEU A 125 5.79 3.18 3.44
CA LEU A 125 5.81 3.25 1.98
C LEU A 125 4.42 3.55 1.41
N ALA A 126 3.36 2.92 1.91
CA ALA A 126 1.99 3.22 1.50
C ALA A 126 1.59 4.68 1.82
N ALA A 127 2.12 5.26 2.89
CA ALA A 127 1.91 6.68 3.20
C ALA A 127 2.70 7.61 2.24
N ALA A 128 3.90 7.21 1.83
CA ALA A 128 4.71 7.96 0.87
C ALA A 128 4.19 7.86 -0.57
N HIS A 129 3.45 6.79 -0.88
CA HIS A 129 2.84 6.50 -2.18
C HIS A 129 1.35 6.19 -1.99
N PRO A 130 0.52 7.19 -1.69
CA PRO A 130 -0.87 6.96 -1.39
C PRO A 130 -1.61 6.39 -2.60
N ALA A 131 -2.42 5.35 -2.39
CA ALA A 131 -3.40 4.90 -3.37
C ALA A 131 -4.46 5.99 -3.56
N ASP A 132 -4.65 6.41 -4.82
CA ASP A 132 -5.68 7.35 -5.22
C ASP A 132 -7.03 6.63 -5.37
N THR A 133 -7.97 6.99 -4.50
CA THR A 133 -9.36 6.52 -4.51
C THR A 133 -10.36 7.64 -4.78
N SER A 134 -9.89 8.83 -5.16
CA SER A 134 -10.74 10.02 -5.30
C SER A 134 -11.86 9.86 -6.32
N TYR A 135 -11.63 9.13 -7.42
CA TYR A 135 -12.67 8.82 -8.42
C TYR A 135 -13.90 8.10 -7.82
N PHE A 136 -13.72 7.38 -6.72
CA PHE A 136 -14.77 6.57 -6.09
C PHE A 136 -15.49 7.31 -4.95
N GLU A 137 -15.24 8.61 -4.78
CA GLU A 137 -15.74 9.43 -3.67
C GLU A 137 -16.43 10.72 -4.18
N PRO A 138 -17.77 10.87 -4.01
CA PRO A 138 -18.71 9.88 -3.49
C PRO A 138 -18.96 8.73 -4.47
N LEU A 139 -19.26 7.55 -3.93
CA LEU A 139 -19.68 6.41 -4.74
C LEU A 139 -21.16 6.58 -5.13
N GLU A 140 -21.42 7.21 -6.27
CA GLU A 140 -22.79 7.47 -6.72
C GLU A 140 -23.47 6.19 -7.22
N VAL A 141 -24.61 5.87 -6.61
CA VAL A 141 -25.44 4.73 -7.00
C VAL A 141 -26.43 5.17 -8.08
N THR A 142 -26.28 4.63 -9.29
CA THR A 142 -27.21 4.86 -10.40
C THR A 142 -27.71 3.52 -10.96
N PRO A 143 -28.90 3.47 -11.58
CA PRO A 143 -29.37 2.26 -12.25
C PRO A 143 -28.38 1.73 -13.29
N LEU A 144 -27.76 2.63 -14.06
CA LEU A 144 -26.75 2.29 -15.06
C LEU A 144 -25.52 1.60 -14.45
N ARG A 145 -24.98 2.13 -13.34
CA ARG A 145 -23.84 1.53 -12.64
C ARG A 145 -24.20 0.19 -12.00
N LEU A 146 -25.41 0.05 -11.46
CA LEU A 146 -25.90 -1.22 -10.91
C LEU A 146 -25.96 -2.31 -12.00
N ASP A 147 -26.51 -1.99 -13.16
CA ASP A 147 -26.63 -2.93 -14.28
C ASP A 147 -25.27 -3.27 -14.88
N ALA A 148 -24.40 -2.28 -15.05
CA ALA A 148 -23.03 -2.48 -15.53
C ALA A 148 -22.23 -3.37 -14.55
N GLY A 149 -22.26 -3.06 -13.25
CA GLY A 149 -21.58 -3.83 -12.21
C GLY A 149 -22.09 -5.27 -12.13
N ARG A 150 -23.41 -5.47 -12.22
CA ARG A 150 -24.02 -6.81 -12.30
C ARG A 150 -23.52 -7.58 -13.51
N SER A 151 -23.49 -6.95 -14.68
CA SER A 151 -23.04 -7.56 -15.94
C SER A 151 -21.57 -7.98 -15.87
N ILE A 152 -20.70 -7.12 -15.34
CA ILE A 152 -19.28 -7.41 -15.15
C ILE A 152 -19.10 -8.56 -14.16
N TYR A 153 -19.76 -8.51 -12.99
CA TYR A 153 -19.67 -9.56 -11.98
C TYR A 153 -20.06 -10.93 -12.55
N ARG A 154 -21.20 -11.00 -13.27
CA ARG A 154 -21.69 -12.27 -13.85
C ARG A 154 -20.70 -12.88 -14.85
N ARG A 155 -20.03 -12.05 -15.65
CA ARG A 155 -19.11 -12.50 -16.71
C ARG A 155 -17.71 -12.82 -16.20
N HIS A 156 -17.19 -12.05 -15.24
CA HIS A 156 -15.77 -12.07 -14.90
C HIS A 156 -15.46 -12.51 -13.47
N CYS A 157 -16.38 -12.32 -12.53
CA CYS A 157 -16.10 -12.54 -11.10
C CYS A 157 -16.81 -13.78 -10.55
N ARG A 158 -18.07 -14.00 -10.96
CA ARG A 158 -18.97 -15.01 -10.38
C ARG A 158 -18.36 -16.41 -10.35
N GLY A 159 -17.68 -16.82 -11.42
CA GLY A 159 -17.13 -18.18 -11.52
C GLY A 159 -16.16 -18.55 -10.40
N CYS A 160 -15.38 -17.58 -9.91
CA CYS A 160 -14.45 -17.81 -8.80
C CYS A 160 -15.10 -17.53 -7.44
N HIS A 161 -15.99 -16.55 -7.36
CA HIS A 161 -16.51 -16.02 -6.09
C HIS A 161 -17.85 -16.61 -5.62
N LEU A 162 -18.48 -17.54 -6.37
CA LEU A 162 -19.81 -18.11 -6.07
C LEU A 162 -19.77 -19.57 -5.56
N ALA A 163 -18.61 -20.18 -5.30
CA ALA A 163 -18.54 -21.58 -4.87
C ALA A 163 -18.26 -21.73 -3.36
N PRO A 164 -19.27 -21.95 -2.49
CA PRO A 164 -19.01 -22.41 -1.14
C PRO A 164 -18.63 -23.90 -1.17
N GLY A 165 -17.54 -24.26 -0.49
CA GLY A 165 -17.34 -25.64 -0.01
C GLY A 165 -16.45 -26.57 -0.84
N ALA A 166 -15.75 -26.10 -1.87
CA ALA A 166 -14.70 -26.88 -2.53
C ALA A 166 -13.41 -26.05 -2.64
N GLY A 167 -12.77 -25.79 -1.50
CA GLY A 167 -11.43 -25.22 -1.43
C GLY A 167 -11.36 -23.69 -1.47
N ASP A 168 -12.25 -22.98 -0.76
CA ASP A 168 -12.28 -21.55 -0.35
C ASP A 168 -11.08 -20.63 -0.69
N TRP A 169 -10.68 -20.54 -1.96
CA TRP A 169 -9.52 -19.75 -2.37
C TRP A 169 -9.90 -18.30 -2.68
N ALA A 170 -11.16 -18.04 -3.04
CA ALA A 170 -11.67 -16.71 -3.36
C ALA A 170 -12.72 -16.27 -2.31
N PRO A 171 -12.56 -15.09 -1.68
CA PRO A 171 -13.50 -14.60 -0.67
C PRO A 171 -14.83 -14.14 -1.29
N ASP A 172 -15.91 -14.13 -0.49
CA ASP A 172 -17.18 -13.52 -0.90
C ASP A 172 -17.03 -11.99 -1.01
N LEU A 173 -17.10 -11.48 -2.24
CA LEU A 173 -16.93 -10.05 -2.54
C LEU A 173 -18.04 -9.18 -1.95
N PHE A 174 -19.27 -9.69 -1.84
CA PHE A 174 -20.38 -8.95 -1.21
C PHE A 174 -20.19 -8.88 0.31
N ALA A 175 -19.74 -9.98 0.92
CA ALA A 175 -19.41 -9.98 2.35
C ALA A 175 -18.25 -9.01 2.64
N MET A 176 -17.22 -8.98 1.79
CA MET A 176 -16.14 -8.01 1.89
C MET A 176 -16.64 -6.57 1.77
N ALA A 177 -17.46 -6.26 0.75
CA ALA A 177 -17.99 -4.91 0.55
C ALA A 177 -18.81 -4.39 1.75
N ARG A 178 -19.45 -5.29 2.50
CA ARG A 178 -20.24 -4.95 3.71
C ARG A 178 -19.40 -4.80 4.97
N THR A 179 -18.29 -5.52 5.08
CA THR A 179 -17.54 -5.65 6.34
C THR A 179 -16.22 -4.88 6.34
N GLU A 180 -15.64 -4.62 5.18
CA GLU A 180 -14.42 -3.83 5.06
C GLU A 180 -14.73 -2.32 4.97
N PRO A 181 -13.83 -1.45 5.46
CA PRO A 181 -13.92 -0.02 5.16
C PRO A 181 -13.96 0.21 3.66
N ARG A 182 -14.88 1.06 3.17
CA ARG A 182 -15.10 1.29 1.73
C ARG A 182 -13.81 1.55 0.96
N ARG A 183 -12.93 2.39 1.50
CA ARG A 183 -11.64 2.71 0.87
C ARG A 183 -10.76 1.47 0.69
N GLU A 184 -10.72 0.56 1.66
CA GLU A 184 -9.95 -0.68 1.55
C GLU A 184 -10.54 -1.60 0.49
N PHE A 185 -11.87 -1.74 0.45
CA PHE A 185 -12.56 -2.51 -0.57
C PHE A 185 -12.28 -2.00 -1.98
N ILE A 186 -12.31 -0.67 -2.19
CA ILE A 186 -11.96 -0.04 -3.47
C ILE A 186 -10.50 -0.34 -3.86
N ILE A 187 -9.56 -0.24 -2.92
CA ILE A 187 -8.14 -0.57 -3.17
C ILE A 187 -7.99 -2.04 -3.58
N ARG A 188 -8.78 -2.95 -3.01
CA ARG A 188 -8.82 -4.36 -3.42
C ARG A 188 -9.42 -4.54 -4.81
N LEU A 189 -10.41 -3.77 -5.21
CA LEU A 189 -10.91 -3.79 -6.60
C LEU A 189 -9.86 -3.27 -7.57
N LEU A 190 -9.15 -2.20 -7.22
CA LEU A 190 -8.10 -1.60 -8.04
C LEU A 190 -6.93 -2.54 -8.29
N GLY A 191 -6.48 -3.29 -7.27
CA GLY A 191 -5.28 -4.14 -7.36
C GLY A 191 -5.51 -5.65 -7.33
N GLY A 192 -6.73 -6.10 -7.07
CA GLY A 192 -7.07 -7.53 -6.93
C GLY A 192 -7.45 -8.22 -8.23
N ILE A 193 -7.64 -7.45 -9.31
CA ILE A 193 -7.96 -7.98 -10.64
C ILE A 193 -6.72 -7.79 -11.50
N TYR A 194 -6.02 -8.90 -11.74
CA TYR A 194 -4.88 -8.89 -12.65
C TYR A 194 -5.35 -9.00 -14.09
N GLY A 195 -4.57 -8.37 -14.96
CA GLY A 195 -4.76 -8.42 -16.39
C GLY A 195 -4.55 -9.79 -17.03
N ASP A 196 -4.77 -9.83 -18.33
CA ASP A 196 -4.50 -11.00 -19.16
C ASP A 196 -3.19 -10.81 -19.96
N ARG A 197 -3.01 -11.60 -21.02
CA ARG A 197 -1.84 -11.49 -21.89
C ARG A 197 -1.73 -10.13 -22.61
N THR A 198 -2.83 -9.38 -22.70
CA THR A 198 -2.91 -8.09 -23.38
C THR A 198 -2.66 -6.92 -22.42
N THR A 199 -3.14 -6.99 -21.18
CA THR A 199 -2.96 -5.92 -20.17
C THR A 199 -1.85 -6.21 -19.15
N GLY A 200 -1.27 -7.41 -19.17
CA GLY A 200 -0.19 -7.81 -18.27
C GLY A 200 -0.63 -7.78 -16.81
N HIS A 201 0.09 -7.03 -15.97
CA HIS A 201 -0.28 -6.84 -14.56
C HIS A 201 -1.30 -5.72 -14.32
N ALA A 202 -1.68 -4.97 -15.36
CA ALA A 202 -2.65 -3.88 -15.21
C ALA A 202 -4.07 -4.42 -15.07
N ASN A 203 -4.88 -3.75 -14.24
CA ASN A 203 -6.30 -4.04 -14.12
C ASN A 203 -6.98 -3.79 -15.48
N PRO A 204 -7.71 -4.78 -16.04
CA PRO A 204 -8.33 -4.64 -17.35
C PRO A 204 -9.58 -3.75 -17.34
N PHE A 205 -10.09 -3.39 -16.16
CA PHE A 205 -11.30 -2.57 -16.01
C PHE A 205 -10.97 -1.10 -15.91
N SER A 206 -11.83 -0.28 -16.53
CA SER A 206 -11.77 1.17 -16.35
C SER A 206 -12.20 1.59 -14.94
N ASP A 207 -11.94 2.84 -14.57
CA ASP A 207 -12.40 3.37 -13.28
C ASP A 207 -13.93 3.35 -13.15
N GLU A 208 -14.64 3.57 -14.27
CA GLU A 208 -16.11 3.50 -14.30
C GLU A 208 -16.63 2.07 -14.15
N ASP A 209 -15.95 1.08 -14.75
CA ASP A 209 -16.26 -0.34 -14.56
C ASP A 209 -16.05 -0.76 -13.10
N LEU A 210 -14.95 -0.33 -12.49
CA LEU A 210 -14.64 -0.59 -11.08
C LEU A 210 -15.62 0.12 -10.14
N ALA A 211 -16.05 1.34 -10.47
CA ALA A 211 -17.05 2.07 -9.70
C ALA A 211 -18.41 1.38 -9.80
N SER A 212 -18.77 0.89 -10.99
CA SER A 212 -19.98 0.10 -11.23
C SER A 212 -19.98 -1.21 -10.43
N LEU A 213 -18.84 -1.92 -10.41
CA LEU A 213 -18.65 -3.10 -9.56
C LEU A 213 -18.80 -2.75 -8.08
N ALA A 214 -18.16 -1.68 -7.61
CA ALA A 214 -18.25 -1.24 -6.22
C ALA A 214 -19.69 -0.92 -5.81
N VAL A 215 -20.43 -0.18 -6.66
CA VAL A 215 -21.86 0.08 -6.47
C VAL A 215 -22.64 -1.22 -6.38
N TYR A 216 -22.42 -2.15 -7.30
CA TYR A 216 -23.12 -3.43 -7.31
C TYR A 216 -22.87 -4.27 -6.05
N PHE A 217 -21.62 -4.33 -5.56
CA PHE A 217 -21.31 -5.08 -4.34
C PHE A 217 -21.85 -4.42 -3.06
N VAL A 218 -21.83 -3.08 -2.98
CA VAL A 218 -22.32 -2.33 -1.82
C VAL A 218 -23.85 -2.34 -1.76
N ALA A 219 -24.53 -2.23 -2.91
CA ALA A 219 -26.00 -2.17 -2.98
C ALA A 219 -26.66 -3.55 -3.12
N GLY A 220 -25.92 -4.57 -3.57
CA GLY A 220 -26.48 -5.86 -3.96
C GLY A 220 -26.80 -6.80 -2.80
N ASP A 221 -27.89 -7.55 -2.95
CA ASP A 221 -28.20 -8.76 -2.19
C ASP A 221 -27.53 -9.98 -2.86
N PRO A 222 -26.70 -10.78 -2.14
CA PRO A 222 -26.11 -12.02 -2.67
C PRO A 222 -27.14 -12.97 -3.31
N GLY A 223 -28.38 -12.99 -2.83
CA GLY A 223 -29.46 -13.83 -3.34
C GLY A 223 -29.98 -13.43 -4.73
N ALA A 224 -29.73 -12.20 -5.18
CA ALA A 224 -30.00 -11.76 -6.54
C ALA A 224 -28.88 -12.11 -7.53
N ALA A 225 -27.71 -12.53 -7.04
CA ALA A 225 -26.57 -12.97 -7.85
C ALA A 225 -26.58 -14.49 -8.13
N ALA A 226 -27.39 -15.25 -7.38
CA ALA A 226 -27.59 -16.68 -7.54
C ALA A 226 -28.67 -17.05 -8.57
N ARG A 227 -29.60 -16.13 -8.88
CA ARG A 227 -30.62 -16.23 -9.94
C ARG A 227 -30.05 -15.74 -11.28
#